data_AF-A0A195CME3-F1
#
_entry.id   AF-A0A195CME3-F1
#
_cell.length_a   1.000
_cell.length_b   1.000
_cell.length_c   1.000
_cell.angle_alpha   90.00
_cell.angle_beta   90.00
_cell.angle_gamma   90.00
#
_symmetry.space_group_name_H-M   'P 1'
#
loop_
_entity.id
_entity.type
_entity.pdbx_description
1 polymer ?
#
loop_
_entity_poly.entity_id
_entity_poly.type
_entity_poly.pdbx_seq_one_letter_code
_entity_poly.pdbx_strand_id
1 'polypeptide(L)'
;MIKKAGYPAEAHIVQTEDGYLLTLHRIPGDKNQSSVLLQHGLLGSSADWVIPGKDKGLAFILADQGYDIWLGNFRGNTDSRAHISLSPSDSRFWNFSFHELGIYDLPAMISYITNMTLHPLHTYIGHSMGATASYVMAAERPDIARIVRTIISLAPAVFVKHIKSPIRFLAPYVNNLKHLHYIICKYIVIKIIAHFFGEDEFLPHNGVLQFLAKHGCEVTYVEKEICTNLIFLICGFDEEQFDHTLLPVILNHDPAGASTKTMVHFGQEIESGKFRQYDYGREKNLLIYNATEPPDYNLANITVPIGIFYADNDLLADSLDVKKLYKSLSNILDLYRVPLPKFNHLDFIWGKDAPKFVYKRLLKIMKKI
;
A
#
# COMPACT_ATOMS: atom_id res chain seq x y z
N MET A 1 6.47 -11.81 15.03
CA MET A 1 7.27 -12.52 13.99
C MET A 1 8.75 -12.21 14.06
N ILE A 2 9.17 -10.94 14.08
CA ILE A 2 10.59 -10.51 14.11
C ILE A 2 11.43 -11.20 15.20
N LYS A 3 11.03 -11.10 16.48
CA LYS A 3 11.77 -11.75 17.59
C LYS A 3 11.87 -13.27 17.45
N LYS A 4 10.82 -13.92 16.95
CA LYS A 4 10.79 -15.37 16.69
C LYS A 4 11.80 -15.78 15.60
N ALA A 5 12.09 -14.89 14.66
CA ALA A 5 13.11 -15.09 13.64
C ALA A 5 14.55 -14.84 14.13
N GLY A 6 14.73 -14.38 15.39
CA GLY A 6 16.04 -14.14 15.99
C GLY A 6 16.56 -12.70 15.90
N TYR A 7 15.74 -11.76 15.43
CA TYR A 7 16.12 -10.36 15.27
C TYR A 7 15.65 -9.50 16.46
N PRO A 8 16.38 -8.42 16.79
CA PRO A 8 15.87 -7.41 17.72
C PRO A 8 14.60 -6.76 17.12
N ALA A 9 13.69 -6.34 17.98
CA ALA A 9 12.45 -5.71 17.54
C ALA A 9 12.01 -4.62 18.51
N GLU A 10 11.71 -3.45 17.96
CA GLU A 10 11.14 -2.30 18.65
C GLU A 10 9.78 -1.95 18.03
N ALA A 11 8.94 -1.25 18.80
CA ALA A 11 7.67 -0.70 18.35
C ALA A 11 7.58 0.76 18.81
N HIS A 12 7.12 1.63 17.91
CA HIS A 12 7.07 3.08 18.12
C HIS A 12 5.69 3.58 17.74
N ILE A 13 5.12 4.47 18.56
CA ILE A 13 3.87 5.14 18.23
C ILE A 13 4.21 6.55 17.75
N VAL A 14 3.69 6.91 16.58
CA VAL A 14 3.89 8.21 15.93
C VAL A 14 2.53 8.86 15.72
N GLN A 15 2.41 10.12 16.13
CA GLN A 15 1.19 10.90 15.94
C GLN A 15 1.26 11.70 14.63
N THR A 16 0.21 11.62 13.81
CA THR A 16 0.06 12.46 12.62
C THR A 16 -0.43 13.86 12.96
N GLU A 17 -0.22 14.83 12.06
CA GLU A 17 -0.71 16.21 12.25
C GLU A 17 -2.22 16.27 12.47
N ASP A 18 -2.98 15.37 11.84
CA ASP A 18 -4.43 15.27 11.98
C ASP A 18 -4.89 14.34 13.12
N GLY A 19 -3.97 13.74 13.89
CA GLY A 19 -4.27 13.11 15.18
C GLY A 19 -4.38 11.58 15.20
N TYR A 20 -4.09 10.89 14.09
CA TYR A 20 -3.97 9.43 14.08
C TYR A 20 -2.69 8.99 14.81
N LEU A 21 -2.75 7.83 15.44
CA LEU A 21 -1.62 7.20 16.12
C LEU A 21 -1.21 5.96 15.33
N LEU A 22 -0.03 6.03 14.72
CA LEU A 22 0.51 5.02 13.83
C LEU A 22 1.56 4.20 14.57
N THR A 23 1.46 2.88 14.50
CA THR A 23 2.48 1.98 15.05
C THR A 23 3.51 1.64 13.97
N LEU A 24 4.77 2.03 14.18
CA LEU A 24 5.89 1.54 13.39
C LEU A 24 6.58 0.40 14.12
N HIS A 25 6.89 -0.68 13.40
CA HIS A 25 7.79 -1.71 13.88
C HIS A 25 9.19 -1.47 13.35
N ARG A 26 10.21 -1.83 14.14
CA ARG A 26 11.61 -1.62 13.75
C ARG A 26 12.46 -2.85 14.02
N ILE A 27 13.31 -3.21 13.05
CA ILE A 27 14.45 -4.11 13.26
C ILE A 27 15.68 -3.18 13.39
N PRO A 28 16.10 -2.85 14.62
CA PRO A 28 17.11 -1.83 14.82
C PRO A 28 18.47 -2.24 14.24
N GLY A 29 19.07 -1.31 13.51
CA GLY A 29 20.45 -1.37 13.07
C GLY A 29 21.45 -0.78 14.08
N ASP A 30 22.75 -0.86 13.76
CA ASP A 30 23.79 -0.17 14.52
C ASP A 30 23.66 1.37 14.41
N LYS A 31 24.23 2.10 15.38
CA LYS A 31 24.01 3.54 15.63
C LYS A 31 24.36 4.55 14.51
N ASN A 32 24.82 4.12 13.34
CA ASN A 32 25.07 4.99 12.18
C ASN A 32 24.54 4.39 10.86
N GLN A 33 23.66 3.39 10.95
CA GLN A 33 23.17 2.70 9.77
C GLN A 33 22.11 3.50 9.02
N SER A 34 22.10 3.31 7.71
CA SER A 34 21.13 3.94 6.82
C SER A 34 19.73 3.42 7.09
N SER A 35 18.78 4.32 7.36
CA SER A 35 17.40 3.97 7.66
C SER A 35 16.58 3.68 6.41
N VAL A 36 15.80 2.60 6.45
CA VAL A 36 14.95 2.15 5.35
C VAL A 36 13.53 2.01 5.87
N LEU A 37 12.57 2.69 5.23
CA LEU A 37 11.15 2.56 5.53
C LEU A 37 10.49 1.64 4.49
N LEU A 38 9.96 0.50 4.94
CA LEU A 38 9.14 -0.41 4.15
C LEU A 38 7.67 -0.12 4.40
N GLN A 39 6.90 0.11 3.34
CA GLN A 39 5.48 0.49 3.43
C GLN A 39 4.60 -0.44 2.60
N HIS A 40 3.67 -1.11 3.28
CA HIS A 40 2.75 -2.10 2.72
C HIS A 40 1.74 -1.53 1.72
N GLY A 41 1.06 -2.44 1.02
CA GLY A 41 0.03 -2.14 0.04
C GLY A 41 -1.38 -1.93 0.63
N LEU A 42 -2.38 -1.93 -0.24
CA LEU A 42 -3.79 -1.84 0.15
C LEU A 42 -4.18 -3.08 0.96
N LEU A 43 -4.87 -2.88 2.09
CA LEU A 43 -5.26 -3.92 3.05
C LEU A 43 -4.10 -4.70 3.70
N GLY A 44 -2.85 -4.30 3.47
CA GLY A 44 -1.68 -4.93 4.09
C GLY A 44 -1.31 -4.36 5.45
N SER A 45 -0.22 -4.88 6.02
CA SER A 45 0.40 -4.32 7.22
C SER A 45 1.92 -4.44 7.19
N SER A 46 2.57 -3.95 8.24
CA SER A 46 4.00 -4.18 8.45
C SER A 46 4.40 -5.68 8.43
N ALA A 47 3.45 -6.61 8.63
CA ALA A 47 3.66 -8.05 8.56
C ALA A 47 4.13 -8.52 7.17
N ASP A 48 3.66 -7.89 6.10
CA ASP A 48 3.89 -8.28 4.71
C ASP A 48 5.37 -8.52 4.41
N TRP A 49 6.24 -7.73 5.03
CA TRP A 49 7.69 -7.72 4.83
C TRP A 49 8.44 -8.83 5.58
N VAL A 50 7.78 -9.52 6.51
CA VAL A 50 8.37 -10.54 7.39
C VAL A 50 7.68 -11.90 7.30
N ILE A 51 6.47 -11.98 6.74
CA ILE A 51 5.71 -13.22 6.53
C ILE A 51 6.54 -14.32 5.82
N PRO A 52 7.32 -14.03 4.75
CA PRO A 52 8.11 -15.06 4.07
C PRO A 52 9.21 -15.72 4.93
N GLY A 53 9.47 -15.20 6.13
CA GLY A 53 10.50 -15.69 7.04
C GLY A 53 11.89 -15.09 6.75
N LYS A 54 12.86 -15.40 7.62
CA LYS A 54 14.18 -14.75 7.63
C LYS A 54 14.96 -14.84 6.31
N ASP A 55 14.83 -15.95 5.59
CA ASP A 55 15.64 -16.20 4.38
C ASP A 55 15.06 -15.52 3.12
N LYS A 56 13.80 -15.08 3.18
CA LYS A 56 13.06 -14.55 2.02
C LYS A 56 12.44 -13.17 2.27
N GLY A 57 12.13 -12.80 3.50
CA GLY A 57 11.49 -11.53 3.82
C GLY A 57 12.42 -10.35 3.60
N LEU A 58 11.98 -9.35 2.82
CA LEU A 58 12.81 -8.19 2.48
C LEU A 58 13.33 -7.45 3.71
N ALA A 59 12.53 -7.37 4.78
CA ALA A 59 12.94 -6.73 6.03
C ALA A 59 14.17 -7.42 6.64
N PHE A 60 14.18 -8.76 6.68
CA PHE A 60 15.31 -9.53 7.23
C PHE A 60 16.53 -9.46 6.32
N ILE A 61 16.34 -9.57 5.00
CA ILE A 61 17.42 -9.45 4.03
C ILE A 61 18.11 -8.08 4.13
N LEU A 62 17.35 -6.99 4.31
CA LEU A 62 17.93 -5.66 4.48
C LEU A 62 18.62 -5.51 5.84
N ALA A 63 18.04 -6.04 6.92
CA ALA A 63 18.69 -6.05 8.24
C ALA A 63 20.05 -6.79 8.19
N ASP A 64 20.13 -7.93 7.49
CA ASP A 64 21.37 -8.68 7.29
C ASP A 64 22.40 -7.93 6.43
N GLN A 65 21.97 -6.93 5.66
CA GLN A 65 22.86 -6.01 4.94
C GLN A 65 23.30 -4.80 5.78
N GLY A 66 22.91 -4.72 7.05
CA GLY A 66 23.28 -3.63 7.96
C GLY A 66 22.49 -2.34 7.74
N TYR A 67 21.23 -2.43 7.34
CA TYR A 67 20.31 -1.30 7.31
C TYR A 67 19.45 -1.26 8.58
N ASP A 68 19.07 -0.06 9.01
CA ASP A 68 18.11 0.15 10.08
C ASP A 68 16.68 0.10 9.52
N ILE A 69 15.92 -0.96 9.82
CA ILE A 69 14.67 -1.25 9.12
C ILE A 69 13.47 -0.76 9.91
N TRP A 70 12.67 0.07 9.26
CA TRP A 70 11.40 0.58 9.75
C TRP A 70 10.27 0.01 8.89
N LEU A 71 9.23 -0.51 9.54
CA LEU A 71 8.06 -1.08 8.90
C LEU A 71 6.86 -0.20 9.27
N GLY A 72 6.36 0.54 8.28
CA GLY A 72 5.25 1.46 8.47
C GLY A 72 3.90 0.73 8.47
N ASN A 73 2.93 1.30 9.17
CA ASN A 73 1.53 0.89 9.14
C ASN A 73 0.67 2.12 8.86
N PHE A 74 -0.17 2.05 7.83
CA PHE A 74 -1.11 3.13 7.53
C PHE A 74 -2.28 3.16 8.51
N ARG A 75 -2.81 4.36 8.75
CA ARG A 75 -4.01 4.56 9.56
C ARG A 75 -5.15 3.62 9.16
N GLY A 76 -5.87 3.14 10.15
CA GLY A 76 -7.02 2.25 10.00
C GLY A 76 -6.67 0.77 9.79
N ASN A 77 -5.41 0.42 9.51
CA ASN A 77 -5.00 -0.98 9.55
C ASN A 77 -4.93 -1.48 11.01
N THR A 78 -4.79 -2.80 11.17
CA THR A 78 -4.84 -3.50 12.46
C THR A 78 -3.91 -2.91 13.53
N ASP A 79 -2.72 -2.45 13.13
CA ASP A 79 -1.71 -1.92 14.03
C ASP A 79 -1.82 -0.39 14.25
N SER A 80 -2.59 0.32 13.42
CA SER A 80 -2.70 1.79 13.45
C SER A 80 -4.15 2.26 13.47
N ARG A 81 -4.95 1.65 14.35
CA ARG A 81 -6.38 1.88 14.51
C ARG A 81 -6.71 2.76 15.72
N ALA A 82 -5.98 3.85 15.92
CA ALA A 82 -6.17 4.76 17.05
C ALA A 82 -6.03 6.23 16.64
N HIS A 83 -6.71 7.11 17.37
CA HIS A 83 -6.69 8.56 17.17
C HIS A 83 -6.79 9.25 18.54
N ILE A 84 -6.24 10.45 18.66
CA ILE A 84 -6.26 11.23 19.91
C ILE A 84 -7.66 11.66 20.40
N SER A 85 -8.69 11.50 19.57
CA SER A 85 -10.02 12.10 19.82
C SER A 85 -11.17 11.34 19.16
N LEU A 86 -10.92 10.62 18.06
CA LEU A 86 -11.93 9.84 17.35
C LEU A 86 -11.85 8.36 17.73
N SER A 87 -13.00 7.75 17.95
CA SER A 87 -13.12 6.29 18.09
C SER A 87 -13.19 5.65 16.70
N PRO A 88 -12.65 4.43 16.49
CA PRO A 88 -12.90 3.67 15.26
C PRO A 88 -14.37 3.33 15.00
N SER A 89 -15.27 3.56 15.97
CA SER A 89 -16.73 3.47 15.79
C SER A 89 -17.35 4.76 15.21
N ASP A 90 -16.57 5.83 15.08
CA ASP A 90 -17.00 7.11 14.51
C ASP A 90 -16.64 7.16 13.03
N SER A 91 -17.62 7.41 12.16
CA SER A 91 -17.39 7.47 10.71
C SER A 91 -16.34 8.52 10.30
N ARG A 92 -16.12 9.56 11.10
CA ARG A 92 -15.06 10.55 10.87
C ARG A 92 -13.65 9.95 10.96
N PHE A 93 -13.47 8.89 11.74
CA PHE A 93 -12.21 8.13 11.83
C PHE A 93 -11.86 7.45 10.49
N TRP A 94 -12.85 7.17 9.64
CA TRP A 94 -12.63 6.46 8.38
C TRP A 94 -12.63 7.38 7.16
N ASN A 95 -12.76 8.69 7.37
CA ASN A 95 -12.82 9.68 6.30
C ASN A 95 -11.43 10.05 5.73
N PHE A 96 -10.64 9.05 5.38
CA PHE A 96 -9.32 9.20 4.75
C PHE A 96 -9.21 8.34 3.49
N SER A 97 -8.26 8.65 2.63
CA SER A 97 -7.88 7.88 1.44
C SER A 97 -6.35 7.85 1.32
N PHE A 98 -5.80 7.31 0.22
CA PHE A 98 -4.35 7.37 -0.04
C PHE A 98 -3.80 8.82 -0.09
N HIS A 99 -4.66 9.83 -0.25
CA HIS A 99 -4.25 11.24 -0.14
C HIS A 99 -3.70 11.54 1.26
N GLU A 100 -4.52 11.30 2.31
CA GLU A 100 -4.13 11.52 3.70
C GLU A 100 -2.96 10.62 4.13
N LEU A 101 -2.85 9.41 3.58
CA LEU A 101 -1.68 8.55 3.78
C LEU A 101 -0.39 9.24 3.30
N GLY A 102 -0.44 9.91 2.14
CA GLY A 102 0.70 10.63 1.59
C GLY A 102 1.00 11.95 2.31
N ILE A 103 -0.02 12.72 2.69
CA ILE A 103 0.20 14.07 3.25
C ILE A 103 0.33 14.13 4.78
N TYR A 104 -0.05 13.07 5.50
CA TYR A 104 0.02 13.00 6.96
C TYR A 104 0.81 11.79 7.47
N ASP A 105 0.49 10.58 7.02
CA ASP A 105 1.11 9.36 7.58
C ASP A 105 2.60 9.30 7.23
N LEU A 106 2.94 9.38 5.94
CA LEU A 106 4.34 9.33 5.52
C LEU A 106 5.19 10.49 6.11
N PRO A 107 4.73 11.76 6.10
CA PRO A 107 5.41 12.85 6.80
C PRO A 107 5.69 12.58 8.27
N ALA A 108 4.71 12.05 9.01
CA ALA A 108 4.87 11.75 10.42
C ALA A 108 5.89 10.61 10.65
N MET A 109 5.77 9.52 9.90
CA MET A 109 6.72 8.39 9.96
C MET A 109 8.14 8.82 9.60
N ILE A 110 8.33 9.50 8.47
CA ILE A 110 9.64 9.90 7.96
C ILE A 110 10.28 10.89 8.93
N SER A 111 9.54 11.92 9.38
CA SER A 111 10.08 12.92 10.32
C SER A 111 10.49 12.28 11.64
N TYR A 112 9.71 11.33 12.14
CA TYR A 112 10.06 10.59 13.36
C TYR A 112 11.39 9.84 13.18
N ILE A 113 11.54 9.09 12.08
CA ILE A 113 12.74 8.32 11.78
C ILE A 113 13.96 9.25 11.62
N THR A 114 13.84 10.32 10.85
CA THR A 114 14.97 11.24 10.59
C THR A 114 15.36 12.04 11.82
N ASN A 115 14.40 12.36 12.71
CA ASN A 115 14.70 13.01 13.99
C ASN A 115 15.38 12.07 14.97
N MET A 116 15.00 10.79 14.98
CA MET A 116 15.62 9.79 15.84
C MET A 116 17.03 9.42 15.36
N THR A 117 17.23 9.32 14.04
CA THR A 117 18.51 8.91 13.44
C THR A 117 19.45 10.07 13.15
N LEU A 118 18.97 11.31 13.18
CA LEU A 118 19.70 12.53 12.81
C LEU A 118 20.25 12.53 11.37
N HIS A 119 19.66 11.71 10.50
CA HIS A 119 20.04 11.57 9.10
C HIS A 119 18.80 11.55 8.19
N PRO A 120 18.91 12.00 6.92
CA PRO A 120 17.85 11.79 5.93
C PRO A 120 17.53 10.30 5.79
N LEU A 121 16.27 9.99 5.50
CA LEU A 121 15.84 8.62 5.22
C LEU A 121 16.59 8.13 3.97
N HIS A 122 17.35 7.05 4.11
CA HIS A 122 18.16 6.54 3.00
C HIS A 122 17.28 5.98 1.88
N THR A 123 16.28 5.17 2.21
CA THR A 123 15.38 4.64 1.18
C THR A 123 13.98 4.45 1.72
N TYR A 124 13.00 4.91 0.95
CA TYR A 124 11.62 4.50 1.09
C TYR A 124 11.33 3.37 0.09
N ILE A 125 10.74 2.27 0.53
CA ILE A 125 10.34 1.15 -0.32
C ILE A 125 8.85 0.91 -0.12
N GLY A 126 8.06 1.19 -1.16
CA GLY A 126 6.61 1.03 -1.12
C GLY A 126 6.14 -0.07 -2.06
N HIS A 127 5.25 -0.93 -1.59
CA HIS A 127 4.52 -1.88 -2.44
C HIS A 127 3.11 -1.34 -2.73
N SER A 128 2.65 -1.44 -3.98
CA SER A 128 1.26 -1.15 -4.34
C SER A 128 0.77 0.25 -3.89
N MET A 129 -0.22 0.33 -3.01
CA MET A 129 -0.70 1.57 -2.41
C MET A 129 0.38 2.30 -1.60
N GLY A 130 1.33 1.60 -0.98
CA GLY A 130 2.50 2.21 -0.35
C GLY A 130 3.29 3.06 -1.35
N ALA A 131 3.54 2.52 -2.55
CA ALA A 131 4.15 3.33 -3.61
C ALA A 131 3.28 4.54 -3.97
N THR A 132 1.96 4.35 -4.12
CA THR A 132 1.00 5.43 -4.43
C THR A 132 1.09 6.59 -3.44
N ALA A 133 1.05 6.30 -2.13
CA ALA A 133 1.16 7.30 -1.09
C ALA A 133 2.49 8.07 -1.15
N SER A 134 3.59 7.41 -1.54
CA SER A 134 4.89 8.07 -1.70
C SER A 134 4.91 9.11 -2.82
N TYR A 135 4.18 8.87 -3.92
CA TYR A 135 4.05 9.85 -5.00
C TYR A 135 3.16 11.02 -4.59
N VAL A 136 2.09 10.77 -3.81
CA VAL A 136 1.29 11.86 -3.22
C VAL A 136 2.16 12.70 -2.27
N MET A 137 2.88 12.06 -1.36
CA MET A 137 3.80 12.74 -0.44
C MET A 137 4.83 13.56 -1.20
N ALA A 138 5.46 13.00 -2.24
CA ALA A 138 6.50 13.73 -2.96
C ALA A 138 5.96 14.90 -3.80
N ALA A 139 4.73 14.82 -4.29
CA ALA A 139 4.09 15.92 -5.01
C ALA A 139 3.58 17.03 -4.08
N GLU A 140 2.97 16.66 -2.94
CA GLU A 140 2.25 17.59 -2.06
C GLU A 140 3.05 18.04 -0.83
N ARG A 141 4.08 17.28 -0.44
CA ARG A 141 4.98 17.55 0.70
C ARG A 141 6.45 17.58 0.26
N PRO A 142 6.85 18.53 -0.59
CA PRO A 142 8.25 18.67 -1.02
C PRO A 142 9.20 18.92 0.15
N ASP A 143 8.68 19.40 1.28
CA ASP A 143 9.40 19.58 2.53
C ASP A 143 9.86 18.26 3.17
N ILE A 144 9.09 17.20 2.97
CA ILE A 144 9.41 15.84 3.43
C ILE A 144 10.15 15.07 2.35
N ALA A 145 9.77 15.21 1.08
CA ALA A 145 10.47 14.54 -0.01
C ALA A 145 11.97 14.87 -0.06
N ARG A 146 12.37 16.11 0.26
CA ARG A 146 13.79 16.52 0.28
C ARG A 146 14.66 15.78 1.32
N ILE A 147 14.04 15.18 2.35
CA ILE A 147 14.75 14.40 3.37
C ILE A 147 14.70 12.88 3.12
N VAL A 148 14.22 12.47 1.93
CA VAL A 148 14.27 11.09 1.44
C VAL A 148 15.28 11.01 0.30
N ARG A 149 16.31 10.16 0.41
CA ARG A 149 17.33 10.05 -0.64
C ARG A 149 16.85 9.32 -1.88
N THR A 150 15.99 8.30 -1.74
CA THR A 150 15.49 7.50 -2.86
C THR A 150 14.17 6.82 -2.51
N ILE A 151 13.30 6.71 -3.51
CA ILE A 151 12.05 5.93 -3.48
C ILE A 151 12.22 4.70 -4.37
N ILE A 152 11.87 3.52 -3.86
CA ILE A 152 11.79 2.29 -4.65
C ILE A 152 10.34 1.81 -4.61
N SER A 153 9.72 1.72 -5.78
CA SER A 153 8.33 1.29 -5.94
C SER A 153 8.27 -0.14 -6.46
N LEU A 154 7.62 -1.02 -5.70
CA LEU A 154 7.30 -2.39 -6.10
C LEU A 154 5.83 -2.44 -6.52
N ALA A 155 5.56 -2.77 -7.79
CA ALA A 155 4.20 -2.81 -8.34
C ALA A 155 3.36 -1.53 -8.07
N PRO A 156 3.81 -0.33 -8.51
CA PRO A 156 3.14 0.92 -8.15
C PRO A 156 1.73 1.06 -8.76
N ALA A 157 0.72 1.22 -7.91
CA ALA A 157 -0.68 1.41 -8.29
C ALA A 157 -1.08 2.89 -8.46
N VAL A 158 -0.29 3.67 -9.22
CA VAL A 158 -0.50 5.13 -9.37
C VAL A 158 -1.57 5.45 -10.42
N PHE A 159 -1.37 4.96 -11.64
CA PHE A 159 -2.43 4.92 -12.63
C PHE A 159 -3.03 3.51 -12.60
N VAL A 160 -4.36 3.43 -12.66
CA VAL A 160 -5.09 2.15 -12.53
C VAL A 160 -6.20 2.02 -13.58
N LYS A 161 -6.04 2.64 -14.75
CA LYS A 161 -7.06 2.59 -15.81
C LYS A 161 -7.13 1.22 -16.48
N HIS A 162 -5.97 0.57 -16.63
CA HIS A 162 -5.82 -0.65 -17.41
C HIS A 162 -5.78 -1.91 -16.54
N ILE A 163 -6.18 -1.81 -15.27
CA ILE A 163 -6.24 -2.97 -14.39
C ILE A 163 -7.09 -4.07 -15.02
N LYS A 164 -6.58 -5.30 -14.89
CA LYS A 164 -7.22 -6.51 -15.42
C LYS A 164 -8.00 -7.25 -14.33
N SER A 165 -7.69 -6.96 -13.07
CA SER A 165 -8.35 -7.54 -11.91
C SER A 165 -9.88 -7.33 -11.99
N PRO A 166 -10.70 -8.37 -11.69
CA PRO A 166 -12.15 -8.26 -11.70
C PRO A 166 -12.70 -7.17 -10.76
N ILE A 167 -11.91 -6.72 -9.78
CA ILE A 167 -12.28 -5.60 -8.89
C ILE A 167 -12.62 -4.32 -9.67
N ARG A 168 -12.10 -4.16 -10.89
CA ARG A 168 -12.41 -3.04 -11.78
C ARG A 168 -13.90 -2.90 -12.09
N PHE A 169 -14.64 -4.01 -12.09
CA PHE A 169 -16.08 -4.00 -12.35
C PHE A 169 -16.87 -3.39 -11.20
N LEU A 170 -16.26 -3.20 -10.03
CA LEU A 170 -16.86 -2.50 -8.90
C LEU A 170 -16.71 -0.96 -9.04
N ALA A 171 -15.73 -0.47 -9.81
CA ALA A 171 -15.46 0.96 -9.95
C ALA A 171 -16.67 1.80 -10.42
N PRO A 172 -17.47 1.38 -11.44
CA PRO A 172 -18.66 2.14 -11.84
C PRO A 172 -19.69 2.28 -10.72
N TYR A 173 -19.88 1.23 -9.90
CA TYR A 173 -20.87 1.22 -8.82
C TYR A 173 -20.45 2.13 -7.66
N VAL A 174 -19.15 2.20 -7.40
CA VAL A 174 -18.59 3.03 -6.35
C VAL A 174 -18.58 4.52 -6.74
N ASN A 175 -18.51 4.82 -8.05
CA ASN A 175 -18.45 6.19 -8.58
C ASN A 175 -19.80 6.81 -8.98
N ASN A 176 -20.88 6.02 -9.05
CA ASN A 176 -22.20 6.45 -9.54
C ASN A 176 -22.97 7.43 -8.61
N LEU A 177 -22.29 8.08 -7.66
CA LEU A 177 -22.83 9.22 -6.92
C LEU A 177 -22.91 10.51 -7.76
N LYS A 178 -22.22 10.58 -8.92
CA LYS A 178 -22.09 11.83 -9.72
C LYS A 178 -23.31 12.20 -10.59
N HIS A 179 -24.18 11.24 -10.94
CA HIS A 179 -25.30 11.48 -11.87
C HIS A 179 -26.69 11.23 -11.29
N LEU A 180 -26.77 10.86 -10.01
CA LEU A 180 -28.00 10.34 -9.43
C LEU A 180 -28.82 11.44 -8.77
N HIS A 181 -29.53 12.22 -9.60
CA HIS A 181 -30.52 13.23 -9.17
C HIS A 181 -31.73 12.63 -8.43
N TYR A 182 -31.82 11.30 -8.32
CA TYR A 182 -32.93 10.61 -7.69
C TYR A 182 -32.50 10.00 -6.34
N ILE A 183 -33.06 10.53 -5.25
CA ILE A 183 -32.79 10.14 -3.85
C ILE A 183 -32.83 8.61 -3.65
N ILE A 184 -33.74 7.91 -4.33
CA ILE A 184 -33.92 6.45 -4.20
C ILE A 184 -32.73 5.69 -4.78
N CYS A 185 -32.19 6.09 -5.93
CA CYS A 185 -31.05 5.38 -6.52
C CYS A 185 -29.75 5.71 -5.75
N LYS A 186 -29.58 6.94 -5.23
CA LYS A 186 -28.48 7.30 -4.32
C LYS A 186 -28.51 6.44 -3.05
N TYR A 187 -29.70 6.23 -2.49
CA TYR A 187 -29.91 5.37 -1.32
C TYR A 187 -29.58 3.90 -1.61
N ILE A 188 -29.91 3.39 -2.80
CA ILE A 188 -29.56 2.03 -3.23
C ILE A 188 -28.05 1.86 -3.43
N VAL A 189 -27.38 2.81 -4.08
CA VAL A 189 -25.92 2.76 -4.28
C VAL A 189 -25.16 2.89 -2.97
N ILE A 190 -25.58 3.81 -2.08
CA ILE A 190 -25.03 3.91 -0.72
C ILE A 190 -25.26 2.60 0.04
N LYS A 191 -26.46 1.99 -0.05
CA LYS A 191 -26.72 0.67 0.54
C LYS A 191 -25.86 -0.44 -0.07
N ILE A 192 -25.57 -0.42 -1.37
CA ILE A 192 -24.69 -1.40 -2.02
C ILE A 192 -23.24 -1.21 -1.52
N ILE A 193 -22.75 0.03 -1.46
CA ILE A 193 -21.41 0.33 -0.91
C ILE A 193 -21.35 -0.08 0.56
N ALA A 194 -22.35 0.29 1.38
CA ALA A 194 -22.46 -0.11 2.78
C ALA A 194 -22.56 -1.64 2.94
N HIS A 195 -23.29 -2.33 2.06
CA HIS A 195 -23.54 -3.76 2.12
C HIS A 195 -22.34 -4.61 1.68
N PHE A 196 -21.60 -4.17 0.65
CA PHE A 196 -20.46 -4.92 0.11
C PHE A 196 -19.11 -4.44 0.64
N PHE A 197 -18.99 -3.16 1.01
CA PHE A 197 -17.72 -2.54 1.43
C PHE A 197 -17.73 -2.01 2.86
N GLY A 198 -18.88 -1.95 3.54
CA GLY A 198 -19.01 -1.21 4.79
C GLY A 198 -19.04 0.31 4.56
N GLU A 199 -19.73 1.06 5.41
CA GLU A 199 -19.81 2.54 5.27
C GLU A 199 -18.47 3.22 5.59
N ASP A 200 -17.67 2.58 6.43
CA ASP A 200 -16.54 3.19 7.12
C ASP A 200 -15.26 2.36 6.92
N GLU A 201 -15.23 1.14 7.46
CA GLU A 201 -14.10 0.21 7.39
C GLU A 201 -14.32 -0.87 6.33
N PHE A 202 -13.36 -1.01 5.41
CA PHE A 202 -13.36 -2.06 4.40
C PHE A 202 -12.48 -3.24 4.84
N LEU A 203 -13.10 -4.42 4.91
CA LEU A 203 -12.47 -5.70 5.27
C LEU A 203 -11.57 -5.61 6.52
N PRO A 204 -12.13 -5.27 7.71
CA PRO A 204 -11.40 -5.38 8.97
C PRO A 204 -10.86 -6.79 9.19
N HIS A 205 -9.71 -6.88 9.85
CA HIS A 205 -9.31 -8.12 10.51
C HIS A 205 -10.28 -8.41 11.67
N ASN A 206 -11.29 -9.25 11.44
CA ASN A 206 -12.33 -9.57 12.44
C ASN A 206 -12.43 -11.08 12.74
N GLY A 207 -13.03 -11.42 13.88
CA GLY A 207 -13.11 -12.81 14.37
C GLY A 207 -13.89 -13.76 13.46
N VAL A 208 -14.80 -13.25 12.62
CA VAL A 208 -15.54 -14.07 11.63
C VAL A 208 -14.65 -14.40 10.44
N LEU A 209 -13.87 -13.44 9.96
CA LEU A 209 -12.90 -13.66 8.88
C LEU A 209 -11.79 -14.62 9.34
N GLN A 210 -11.31 -14.49 10.59
CA GLN A 210 -10.41 -15.47 11.21
C GLN A 210 -11.05 -16.85 11.33
N PHE A 211 -12.32 -16.94 11.73
CA PHE A 211 -13.02 -18.21 11.82
C PHE A 211 -13.14 -18.88 10.44
N LEU A 212 -13.49 -18.12 9.40
CA LEU A 212 -13.59 -18.60 8.02
C LEU A 212 -12.22 -18.97 7.44
N ALA A 213 -11.18 -18.19 7.70
CA ALA A 213 -9.81 -18.52 7.31
C ALA A 213 -9.35 -19.83 7.98
N LYS A 214 -9.53 -19.94 9.30
CA LYS A 214 -9.10 -21.09 10.10
C LYS A 214 -9.88 -22.38 9.79
N HIS A 215 -11.16 -22.29 9.43
CA HIS A 215 -11.99 -23.49 9.19
C HIS A 215 -12.34 -23.72 7.72
N GLY A 216 -12.04 -22.78 6.83
CA GLY A 216 -12.35 -22.84 5.40
C GLY A 216 -11.16 -22.65 4.47
N CYS A 217 -9.96 -22.32 4.98
CA CYS A 217 -8.73 -22.21 4.19
C CYS A 217 -7.55 -23.02 4.76
N GLU A 218 -7.68 -23.68 5.92
CA GLU A 218 -6.57 -24.36 6.61
C GLU A 218 -6.74 -25.89 6.76
N VAL A 219 -7.93 -26.46 6.51
CA VAL A 219 -8.24 -27.84 6.92
C VAL A 219 -7.96 -28.85 5.80
N THR A 220 -8.27 -28.52 4.54
CA THR A 220 -8.07 -29.44 3.40
C THR A 220 -7.24 -28.83 2.27
N TYR A 221 -6.68 -29.68 1.39
CA TYR A 221 -5.98 -29.23 0.17
C TYR A 221 -6.91 -28.39 -0.74
N VAL A 222 -8.18 -28.78 -0.83
CA VAL A 222 -9.20 -28.09 -1.65
C VAL A 222 -9.51 -26.69 -1.11
N GLU A 223 -9.58 -26.53 0.20
CA GLU A 223 -9.78 -25.23 0.86
C GLU A 223 -8.62 -24.26 0.62
N LYS A 224 -7.38 -24.75 0.72
CA LYS A 224 -6.18 -23.96 0.42
C LYS A 224 -6.19 -23.48 -1.03
N GLU A 225 -6.52 -24.37 -1.96
CA GLU A 225 -6.68 -24.04 -3.38
C GLU A 225 -7.74 -22.95 -3.60
N ILE A 226 -8.90 -23.02 -2.96
CA ILE A 226 -9.96 -22.01 -3.11
C ILE A 226 -9.47 -20.63 -2.65
N CYS A 227 -8.84 -20.56 -1.48
CA CYS A 227 -8.41 -19.27 -0.93
C CYS A 227 -7.22 -18.69 -1.70
N THR A 228 -6.27 -19.51 -2.13
CA THR A 228 -5.18 -19.09 -3.01
C THR A 228 -5.72 -18.62 -4.37
N ASN A 229 -6.71 -19.30 -4.94
CA ASN A 229 -7.33 -18.89 -6.20
C ASN A 229 -8.09 -17.54 -6.08
N LEU A 230 -8.68 -17.22 -4.93
CA LEU A 230 -9.29 -15.90 -4.68
C LEU A 230 -8.23 -14.78 -4.63
N ILE A 231 -7.09 -15.03 -3.99
CA ILE A 231 -5.96 -14.11 -3.96
C ILE A 231 -5.42 -13.90 -5.40
N PHE A 232 -5.20 -14.99 -6.14
CA PHE A 232 -4.74 -14.93 -7.53
C PHE A 232 -5.72 -14.28 -8.48
N LEU A 233 -7.03 -14.43 -8.27
CA LEU A 233 -8.05 -13.77 -9.07
C LEU A 233 -7.93 -12.24 -8.99
N ILE A 234 -7.49 -11.71 -7.84
CA ILE A 234 -7.35 -10.28 -7.62
C ILE A 234 -5.98 -9.78 -8.09
N CYS A 235 -4.92 -10.54 -7.81
CA CYS A 235 -3.53 -10.09 -7.92
C CYS A 235 -2.76 -10.61 -9.15
N GLY A 236 -3.26 -11.67 -9.80
CA GLY A 236 -2.59 -12.42 -10.87
C GLY A 236 -2.21 -13.83 -10.42
N PHE A 237 -2.32 -14.80 -11.34
CA PHE A 237 -2.02 -16.21 -11.06
C PHE A 237 -0.52 -16.49 -11.20
N ASP A 238 0.14 -16.90 -10.10
CA ASP A 238 1.50 -17.47 -10.12
C ASP A 238 1.69 -18.56 -9.06
N GLU A 239 1.15 -19.74 -9.35
CA GLU A 239 1.30 -20.94 -8.52
C GLU A 239 2.77 -21.37 -8.35
N GLU A 240 3.63 -21.06 -9.33
CA GLU A 240 5.04 -21.41 -9.28
C GLU A 240 5.80 -20.56 -8.26
N GLN A 241 5.38 -19.33 -8.01
CA GLN A 241 6.01 -18.44 -7.03
C GLN A 241 5.38 -18.46 -5.64
N PHE A 242 4.14 -18.93 -5.51
CA PHE A 242 3.48 -19.01 -4.21
C PHE A 242 3.99 -20.18 -3.34
N ASP A 243 4.11 -19.94 -2.05
CA ASP A 243 4.46 -20.92 -1.04
C ASP A 243 3.25 -21.16 -0.15
N HIS A 244 2.50 -22.24 -0.43
CA HIS A 244 1.27 -22.58 0.30
C HIS A 244 1.46 -22.80 1.80
N THR A 245 2.70 -23.00 2.26
CA THR A 245 2.98 -23.08 3.70
C THR A 245 2.82 -21.74 4.41
N LEU A 246 2.89 -20.62 3.66
CA LEU A 246 2.68 -19.27 4.16
C LEU A 246 1.20 -18.89 4.25
N LEU A 247 0.30 -19.58 3.54
CA LEU A 247 -1.12 -19.22 3.45
C LEU A 247 -1.81 -19.04 4.82
N PRO A 248 -1.63 -19.95 5.82
CA PRO A 248 -2.18 -19.73 7.17
C PRO A 248 -1.67 -18.44 7.82
N VAL A 249 -0.40 -18.11 7.62
CA VAL A 249 0.20 -16.90 8.20
C VAL A 249 -0.34 -15.66 7.49
N ILE A 250 -0.44 -15.68 6.16
CA ILE A 250 -1.02 -14.61 5.35
C ILE A 250 -2.46 -14.33 5.81
N LEU A 251 -3.33 -15.34 5.85
CA LEU A 251 -4.74 -15.15 6.20
C LEU A 251 -4.98 -14.70 7.65
N ASN A 252 -4.00 -14.90 8.54
CA ASN A 252 -4.03 -14.38 9.91
C ASN A 252 -3.55 -12.93 10.03
N HIS A 253 -3.00 -12.35 8.98
CA HIS A 253 -2.50 -10.97 8.95
C HIS A 253 -3.17 -10.09 7.89
N ASP A 254 -3.69 -10.69 6.83
CA ASP A 254 -4.33 -10.04 5.70
C ASP A 254 -5.77 -10.55 5.50
N PRO A 255 -6.73 -9.66 5.20
CA PRO A 255 -6.61 -8.21 5.16
C PRO A 255 -6.47 -7.60 6.57
N ALA A 256 -5.65 -6.55 6.67
CA ALA A 256 -5.40 -5.80 7.90
C ALA A 256 -6.31 -4.58 8.08
N GLY A 257 -7.13 -4.23 7.08
CA GLY A 257 -8.11 -3.13 7.11
C GLY A 257 -7.69 -1.87 6.35
N ALA A 258 -8.67 -1.17 5.78
CA ALA A 258 -8.54 0.14 5.13
C ALA A 258 -9.89 0.90 5.22
N SER A 259 -9.93 2.18 4.85
CA SER A 259 -11.20 2.90 4.74
C SER A 259 -11.94 2.58 3.44
N THR A 260 -13.27 2.57 3.49
CA THR A 260 -14.10 2.52 2.28
C THR A 260 -13.81 3.69 1.34
N LYS A 261 -13.51 4.88 1.89
CA LYS A 261 -13.11 6.05 1.09
C LYS A 261 -11.83 5.81 0.29
N THR A 262 -10.88 5.01 0.78
CA THR A 262 -9.71 4.59 -0.02
C THR A 262 -10.13 3.76 -1.23
N MET A 263 -11.03 2.80 -1.05
CA MET A 263 -11.58 1.98 -2.15
C MET A 263 -12.32 2.84 -3.17
N VAL A 264 -13.11 3.80 -2.70
CA VAL A 264 -13.81 4.76 -3.56
C VAL A 264 -12.83 5.60 -4.36
N HIS A 265 -11.76 6.07 -3.73
CA HIS A 265 -10.73 6.86 -4.42
C HIS A 265 -10.09 6.05 -5.56
N PHE A 266 -9.67 4.80 -5.31
CA PHE A 266 -9.15 3.96 -6.39
C PHE A 266 -10.20 3.69 -7.48
N GLY A 267 -11.47 3.51 -7.11
CA GLY A 267 -12.58 3.47 -8.07
C GLY A 267 -12.58 4.69 -8.99
N GLN A 268 -12.47 5.90 -8.43
CA GLN A 268 -12.45 7.16 -9.20
C GLN A 268 -11.28 7.25 -10.17
N GLU A 269 -10.12 6.72 -9.78
CA GLU A 269 -8.93 6.68 -10.62
C GLU A 269 -9.04 5.65 -11.75
N ILE A 270 -9.72 4.52 -11.54
CA ILE A 270 -10.03 3.54 -12.59
C ILE A 270 -10.88 4.20 -13.68
N GLU A 271 -11.98 4.86 -13.30
CA GLU A 271 -12.89 5.51 -14.25
C GLU A 271 -12.24 6.69 -14.99
N SER A 272 -11.53 7.54 -14.25
CA SER A 272 -10.93 8.74 -14.84
C SER A 272 -9.65 8.46 -15.62
N GLY A 273 -8.90 7.44 -15.19
CA GLY A 273 -7.55 7.16 -15.64
C GLY A 273 -6.53 8.24 -15.32
N LYS A 274 -6.85 9.13 -14.39
CA LYS A 274 -5.94 10.17 -13.89
C LYS A 274 -5.22 9.66 -12.63
N PHE A 275 -4.36 10.52 -12.09
CA PHE A 275 -3.81 10.36 -10.75
C PHE A 275 -4.04 11.68 -10.02
N ARG A 276 -5.08 11.74 -9.19
CA ARG A 276 -5.61 13.01 -8.66
C ARG A 276 -6.22 12.88 -7.26
N GLN A 277 -6.58 14.02 -6.69
CA GLN A 277 -7.24 14.04 -5.38
C GLN A 277 -8.69 13.50 -5.45
N TYR A 278 -9.26 13.23 -4.28
CA TYR A 278 -10.57 12.59 -4.15
C TYR A 278 -11.68 13.45 -4.75
N ASP A 279 -12.53 12.88 -5.59
CA ASP A 279 -13.68 13.57 -6.14
C ASP A 279 -14.86 13.53 -5.15
N TYR A 280 -15.17 14.67 -4.54
CA TYR A 280 -16.29 14.83 -3.62
C TYR A 280 -17.63 15.16 -4.30
N GLY A 281 -17.65 15.22 -5.63
CA GLY A 281 -18.76 15.73 -6.43
C GLY A 281 -18.68 17.24 -6.64
N ARG A 282 -19.30 17.73 -7.72
CA ARG A 282 -19.17 19.11 -8.24
C ARG A 282 -19.26 20.20 -7.17
N GLU A 283 -20.30 20.17 -6.34
CA GLU A 283 -20.54 21.21 -5.33
C GLU A 283 -19.47 21.20 -4.24
N LYS A 284 -19.13 20.01 -3.73
CA LYS A 284 -18.14 19.89 -2.65
C LYS A 284 -16.71 20.09 -3.17
N ASN A 285 -16.42 19.73 -4.43
CA ASN A 285 -15.16 20.09 -5.09
C ASN A 285 -15.01 21.60 -5.21
N LEU A 286 -16.07 22.36 -5.53
CA LEU A 286 -16.00 23.82 -5.57
C LEU A 286 -15.63 24.40 -4.20
N LEU A 287 -16.16 23.82 -3.12
CA LEU A 287 -15.85 24.25 -1.75
C LEU A 287 -14.42 23.89 -1.31
N ILE A 288 -13.91 22.72 -1.71
CA ILE A 288 -12.60 22.21 -1.26
C ILE A 288 -11.46 22.65 -2.18
N TYR A 289 -11.68 22.62 -3.49
CA TYR A 289 -10.66 22.81 -4.52
C TYR A 289 -10.82 24.11 -5.31
N ASN A 290 -11.90 24.86 -5.09
CA ASN A 290 -12.28 26.00 -5.96
C ASN A 290 -12.40 25.60 -7.45
N ALA A 291 -12.72 24.33 -7.70
CA ALA A 291 -12.85 23.75 -9.03
C ALA A 291 -13.97 22.69 -9.03
N THR A 292 -14.57 22.42 -10.19
CA THR A 292 -15.65 21.41 -10.28
C THR A 292 -15.14 19.97 -10.32
N GLU A 293 -13.87 19.78 -10.68
CA GLU A 293 -13.15 18.52 -10.65
C GLU A 293 -11.97 18.61 -9.68
N PRO A 294 -11.55 17.49 -9.05
CA PRO A 294 -10.36 17.49 -8.21
C PRO A 294 -9.08 17.73 -9.04
N PRO A 295 -8.06 18.37 -8.45
CA PRO A 295 -6.78 18.62 -9.10
C PRO A 295 -5.96 17.32 -9.23
N ASP A 296 -5.24 17.20 -10.34
CA ASP A 296 -4.27 16.13 -10.58
C ASP A 296 -3.00 16.35 -9.75
N TYR A 297 -2.39 15.28 -9.24
CA TYR A 297 -1.09 15.38 -8.59
C TYR A 297 -0.01 15.68 -9.62
N ASN A 298 0.80 16.71 -9.37
CA ASN A 298 1.84 17.09 -10.30
C ASN A 298 3.11 16.23 -10.15
N LEU A 299 3.12 15.07 -10.82
CA LEU A 299 4.25 14.14 -10.80
C LEU A 299 5.56 14.75 -11.35
N ALA A 300 5.49 15.77 -12.20
CA ALA A 300 6.67 16.45 -12.74
C ALA A 300 7.44 17.25 -11.67
N ASN A 301 6.81 17.55 -10.52
CA ASN A 301 7.47 18.22 -9.39
C ASN A 301 8.28 17.25 -8.53
N ILE A 302 8.18 15.95 -8.75
CA ILE A 302 8.87 14.95 -7.92
C ILE A 302 10.35 14.88 -8.32
N THR A 303 11.21 15.40 -7.46
CA THR A 303 12.66 15.46 -7.68
C THR A 303 13.43 14.31 -7.01
N VAL A 304 12.80 13.54 -6.13
CA VAL A 304 13.44 12.40 -5.46
C VAL A 304 13.80 11.33 -6.50
N PRO A 305 15.02 10.75 -6.47
CA PRO A 305 15.37 9.62 -7.32
C PRO A 305 14.45 8.41 -7.11
N ILE A 306 13.93 7.84 -8.20
CA ILE A 306 12.93 6.76 -8.14
C ILE A 306 13.37 5.51 -8.91
N GLY A 307 13.33 4.34 -8.26
CA GLY A 307 13.41 3.04 -8.91
C GLY A 307 12.03 2.37 -9.01
N ILE A 308 11.65 1.89 -10.19
CA ILE A 308 10.34 1.26 -10.43
C ILE A 308 10.53 -0.21 -10.80
N PHE A 309 9.81 -1.10 -10.10
CA PHE A 309 9.77 -2.53 -10.36
C PHE A 309 8.35 -2.95 -10.75
N TYR A 310 8.21 -3.67 -11.86
CA TYR A 310 6.91 -4.13 -12.36
C TYR A 310 6.99 -5.50 -13.04
N ALA A 311 5.85 -6.14 -13.20
CA ALA A 311 5.71 -7.42 -13.87
C ALA A 311 4.51 -7.41 -14.82
N ASP A 312 4.54 -8.24 -15.87
CA ASP A 312 3.51 -8.19 -16.92
C ASP A 312 2.21 -8.91 -16.53
N ASN A 313 2.27 -9.87 -15.60
CA ASN A 313 1.11 -10.63 -15.11
C ASN A 313 0.48 -10.00 -13.86
N ASP A 314 0.94 -8.81 -13.46
CA ASP A 314 0.32 -8.02 -12.41
C ASP A 314 -1.05 -7.50 -12.89
N LEU A 315 -2.13 -7.94 -12.25
CA LEU A 315 -3.49 -7.57 -12.62
C LEU A 315 -3.95 -6.23 -12.02
N LEU A 316 -3.19 -5.67 -11.08
CA LEU A 316 -3.50 -4.44 -10.33
C LEU A 316 -2.60 -3.27 -10.73
N ALA A 317 -1.31 -3.51 -10.98
CA ALA A 317 -0.37 -2.52 -11.49
C ALA A 317 0.04 -2.88 -12.92
N ASP A 318 -0.90 -2.71 -13.86
CA ASP A 318 -0.69 -3.09 -15.26
C ASP A 318 0.50 -2.35 -15.88
N SER A 319 1.25 -3.07 -16.72
CA SER A 319 2.45 -2.55 -17.36
C SER A 319 2.22 -1.28 -18.20
N LEU A 320 1.03 -1.08 -18.78
CA LEU A 320 0.70 0.15 -19.51
C LEU A 320 0.63 1.35 -18.56
N ASP A 321 0.01 1.16 -17.39
CA ASP A 321 -0.12 2.19 -16.37
C ASP A 321 1.24 2.50 -15.71
N VAL A 322 2.06 1.48 -15.45
CA VAL A 322 3.44 1.70 -14.97
C VAL A 322 4.29 2.45 -15.99
N LYS A 323 4.17 2.12 -17.29
CA LYS A 323 4.88 2.84 -18.36
C LYS A 323 4.38 4.28 -18.50
N LYS A 324 3.10 4.54 -18.21
CA LYS A 324 2.55 5.91 -18.13
C LYS A 324 3.18 6.66 -16.95
N LEU A 325 3.25 6.04 -15.76
CA LEU A 325 3.92 6.61 -14.59
C LEU A 325 5.38 6.97 -14.90
N TYR A 326 6.14 6.05 -15.47
CA TYR A 326 7.54 6.28 -15.86
C TYR A 326 7.71 7.53 -16.75
N LYS A 327 6.80 7.75 -17.71
CA LYS A 327 6.84 8.91 -18.61
C LYS A 327 6.47 10.23 -17.94
N SER A 328 5.75 10.17 -16.81
CA SER A 328 5.31 11.35 -16.06
C SER A 328 6.32 11.82 -15.00
N LEU A 329 7.41 11.09 -14.80
CA LEU A 329 8.42 11.36 -13.77
C LEU A 329 9.72 11.88 -14.40
N SER A 330 10.42 12.76 -13.67
CA SER A 330 11.65 13.41 -14.15
C SER A 330 12.95 12.80 -13.64
N ASN A 331 12.96 12.13 -12.49
CA ASN A 331 14.17 11.60 -11.86
C ASN A 331 14.13 10.08 -11.63
N ILE A 332 14.25 9.31 -12.71
CA ILE A 332 14.22 7.83 -12.66
C ILE A 332 15.64 7.25 -12.60
N LEU A 333 15.88 6.39 -11.62
CA LEU A 333 17.10 5.59 -11.49
C LEU A 333 17.04 4.28 -12.26
N ASP A 334 15.89 3.60 -12.24
CA ASP A 334 15.71 2.31 -12.89
C ASP A 334 14.22 2.08 -13.21
N LEU A 335 13.96 1.42 -14.33
CA LEU A 335 12.66 0.86 -14.68
C LEU A 335 12.88 -0.63 -14.95
N TYR A 336 12.65 -1.45 -13.93
CA TYR A 336 12.96 -2.87 -13.95
C TYR A 336 11.69 -3.72 -14.16
N ARG A 337 11.68 -4.44 -15.28
CA ARG A 337 10.70 -5.50 -15.55
C ARG A 337 11.22 -6.81 -14.97
N VAL A 338 10.45 -7.45 -14.09
CA VAL A 338 10.79 -8.77 -13.55
C VAL A 338 10.77 -9.80 -14.70
N PRO A 339 11.85 -10.57 -14.92
CA PRO A 339 11.98 -11.45 -16.08
C PRO A 339 11.29 -12.80 -15.87
N LEU A 340 10.13 -12.81 -15.19
CA LEU A 340 9.32 -13.98 -14.91
C LEU A 340 7.92 -13.71 -15.46
N PRO A 341 7.49 -14.41 -16.54
CA PRO A 341 6.25 -14.08 -17.24
C PRO A 341 4.97 -14.17 -16.39
N LYS A 342 4.96 -15.01 -15.35
CA LYS A 342 3.81 -15.20 -14.44
C LYS A 342 3.87 -14.34 -13.19
N PHE A 343 5.00 -13.67 -12.92
CA PHE A 343 5.19 -12.91 -11.68
C PHE A 343 4.10 -11.85 -11.54
N ASN A 344 3.39 -11.90 -10.43
CA ASN A 344 2.18 -11.15 -10.18
C ASN A 344 2.39 -10.04 -9.13
N HIS A 345 1.29 -9.41 -8.71
CA HIS A 345 1.31 -8.30 -7.77
C HIS A 345 1.91 -8.61 -6.39
N LEU A 346 1.66 -9.80 -5.86
CA LEU A 346 2.07 -10.21 -4.52
C LEU A 346 3.44 -10.89 -4.51
N ASP A 347 3.91 -11.39 -5.65
CA ASP A 347 5.23 -12.03 -5.71
C ASP A 347 6.36 -11.06 -5.36
N PHE A 348 6.14 -9.74 -5.50
CA PHE A 348 7.09 -8.71 -5.05
C PHE A 348 7.40 -8.76 -3.55
N ILE A 349 6.50 -9.31 -2.74
CA ILE A 349 6.65 -9.44 -1.29
C ILE A 349 6.73 -10.90 -0.85
N TRP A 350 6.00 -11.82 -1.52
CA TRP A 350 5.83 -13.21 -1.08
C TRP A 350 6.34 -14.27 -2.07
N GLY A 351 6.83 -13.86 -3.24
CA GLY A 351 7.32 -14.79 -4.25
C GLY A 351 8.57 -15.53 -3.79
N LYS A 352 8.61 -16.85 -3.99
CA LYS A 352 9.76 -17.71 -3.59
C LYS A 352 11.10 -17.18 -4.12
N ASP A 353 11.12 -16.66 -5.35
CA ASP A 353 12.32 -16.14 -5.99
C ASP A 353 12.43 -14.60 -5.98
N ALA A 354 11.58 -13.90 -5.20
CA ALA A 354 11.69 -12.45 -5.02
C ALA A 354 13.09 -12.00 -4.57
N PRO A 355 13.80 -12.71 -3.65
CA PRO A 355 15.18 -12.38 -3.31
C PRO A 355 16.14 -12.35 -4.51
N LYS A 356 15.96 -13.30 -5.44
CA LYS A 356 16.82 -13.48 -6.61
C LYS A 356 16.53 -12.45 -7.69
N PHE A 357 15.26 -12.25 -8.04
CA PHE A 357 14.87 -11.45 -9.20
C PHE A 357 14.53 -9.99 -8.87
N VAL A 358 14.10 -9.70 -7.65
CA VAL A 358 13.72 -8.33 -7.22
C VAL A 358 14.77 -7.78 -6.26
N TYR A 359 14.95 -8.40 -5.09
CA TYR A 359 15.70 -7.78 -3.99
C TYR A 359 17.19 -7.62 -4.30
N LYS A 360 17.79 -8.56 -5.05
CA LYS A 360 19.17 -8.44 -5.54
C LYS A 360 19.38 -7.18 -6.40
N ARG A 361 18.42 -6.79 -7.25
CA ARG A 361 18.51 -5.59 -8.07
C ARG A 361 18.22 -4.34 -7.24
N LEU A 362 17.23 -4.40 -6.37
CA LEU A 362 16.89 -3.36 -5.39
C LEU A 362 18.11 -2.96 -4.55
N LEU A 363 18.81 -3.94 -3.95
CA LEU A 363 20.03 -3.70 -3.17
C LEU A 363 21.15 -3.03 -3.98
N LYS A 364 21.26 -3.34 -5.29
CA LYS A 364 22.23 -2.67 -6.17
C LYS A 364 21.88 -1.20 -6.43
N ILE A 365 20.61 -0.85 -6.44
CA ILE A 365 20.16 0.55 -6.54
C ILE A 365 20.50 1.25 -5.23
N MET A 366 20.12 0.67 -4.08
CA MET A 366 20.37 1.25 -2.76
C MET A 366 21.85 1.51 -2.49
N LYS A 367 22.77 0.61 -2.89
CA LYS A 367 24.22 0.79 -2.70
C LYS A 367 24.87 1.89 -3.56
N LYS A 368 24.13 2.46 -4.53
CA LYS A 368 24.62 3.55 -5.40
C LYS A 368 24.20 4.94 -4.94
N ILE A 369 23.32 5.01 -3.94
CA ILE A 369 22.82 6.22 -3.30
C ILE A 369 23.71 6.54 -2.11
#